data_AF-A0A7C4BM16-F1
#
_entry.id   AF-A0A7C4BM16-F1
#
_cell.length_a   1.000
_cell.length_b   1.000
_cell.length_c   1.000
_cell.angle_alpha   90.00
_cell.angle_beta   90.00
_cell.angle_gamma   90.00
#
_symmetry.space_group_name_H-M   'P 1'
#
loop_
_entity.id
_entity.type
_entity.pdbx_description
1 polymer ?
#
loop_
_entity_poly.entity_id
_entity_poly.type
_entity_poly.pdbx_seq_one_letter_code
_entity_poly.pdbx_strand_id
1 'polypeptide(L)'
;RPRIDVTIVPSGLYRDLFSNLMALLDQAVALAKEQVEEDNIVRSNVLRTKKMLMEKGIKEDMAERLASVRIFTVPPGAYGTNLDKVIPMSNTWENEKQVADVYFMRMSHLYGQGFWGDKLFAEKLGVKSEEDISLFLFKNSLSGTKIAVHSRSGNVFATLDNDDFFQYLGGTAMAIRVIDGKTPEVYVTNLSNPKEPKQETLAKFMGREMRTRYLNPEWIKAMMKEGYAGARFIDKVVEHLWGWQVTVPEVVDPAKWNEMYETYVLDKHGLNIKELFRQAKNMWAYQSMVARMLEAVRKGYWKANKDVVETLAKEYAESVREAGLACCDHTCNNPLLTQFTANVLMSVPGLKDLASEFLKALYAIKTPSRIKNEQYKPEFKNIKTSATKPQSKLAPDESSKRVEGYEMQDIITQQGPSSAPIPYLFLFGFLIFIGLIMYGFRKRLSN
;
A
#
# COMPACT_ATOMS: atom_id res chain seq x y z
N ARG A 1 18.79 -26.21 20.22
CA ARG A 1 19.06 -24.86 19.67
C ARG A 1 18.38 -23.82 20.57
N PRO A 2 18.90 -22.59 20.62
CA PRO A 2 18.25 -21.50 21.34
C PRO A 2 16.78 -21.30 20.93
N ARG A 3 15.98 -20.80 21.86
CA ARG A 3 14.69 -20.20 21.55
C ARG A 3 14.93 -18.88 20.82
N ILE A 4 14.23 -18.67 19.72
CA ILE A 4 14.34 -17.45 18.91
C ILE A 4 13.18 -16.56 19.30
N ASP A 5 13.47 -15.31 19.65
CA ASP A 5 12.43 -14.31 19.92
C ASP A 5 11.76 -13.86 18.62
N VAL A 6 10.47 -13.55 18.69
CA VAL A 6 9.64 -13.25 17.52
C VAL A 6 8.77 -12.04 17.78
N THR A 7 8.76 -11.09 16.85
CA THR A 7 7.78 -10.00 16.79
C THR A 7 6.83 -10.30 15.65
N ILE A 8 5.53 -10.33 15.96
CA ILE A 8 4.48 -10.78 15.05
C ILE A 8 3.66 -9.56 14.65
N VAL A 9 3.62 -9.29 13.35
CA VAL A 9 2.90 -8.15 12.77
C VAL A 9 1.78 -8.66 11.86
N PRO A 10 0.64 -9.13 12.42
CA PRO A 10 -0.45 -9.65 11.61
C PRO A 10 -1.17 -8.51 10.87
N SER A 11 -1.85 -8.85 9.77
CA SER A 11 -2.80 -7.92 9.14
C SER A 11 -4.05 -7.75 10.01
N GLY A 12 -4.79 -6.67 9.78
CA GLY A 12 -6.11 -6.47 10.43
C GLY A 12 -7.08 -7.62 10.12
N LEU A 13 -7.03 -8.15 8.89
CA LEU A 13 -7.84 -9.30 8.50
C LEU A 13 -7.45 -10.58 9.28
N TYR A 14 -6.14 -10.80 9.50
CA TYR A 14 -5.69 -11.93 10.30
C TYR A 14 -6.18 -11.81 11.75
N ARG A 15 -6.15 -10.62 12.34
CA ARG A 15 -6.71 -10.36 13.68
C ARG A 15 -8.19 -10.73 13.75
N ASP A 16 -8.97 -10.36 12.75
CA ASP A 16 -10.42 -10.54 12.77
C ASP A 16 -10.82 -12.01 12.53
N LEU A 17 -10.08 -12.73 11.68
CA LEU A 17 -10.39 -14.13 11.34
C LEU A 17 -9.75 -15.16 12.28
N PHE A 18 -8.58 -14.85 12.84
CA PHE A 18 -7.74 -15.82 13.56
C PHE A 18 -7.34 -15.32 14.95
N SER A 19 -8.25 -14.63 15.63
CA SER A 19 -8.06 -14.14 17.01
C SER A 19 -7.66 -15.25 17.99
N ASN A 20 -8.23 -16.44 17.82
CA ASN A 20 -7.86 -17.64 18.58
C ASN A 20 -6.40 -18.07 18.35
N LEU A 21 -5.89 -17.97 17.12
CA LEU A 21 -4.49 -18.26 16.82
C LEU A 21 -3.55 -17.20 17.41
N MET A 22 -3.97 -15.93 17.43
CA MET A 22 -3.21 -14.88 18.13
C MET A 22 -3.11 -15.16 19.63
N ALA A 23 -4.20 -15.61 20.26
CA ALA A 23 -4.17 -16.01 21.67
C ALA A 23 -3.23 -17.20 21.92
N LEU A 24 -3.19 -18.19 21.01
CA LEU A 24 -2.24 -19.31 21.10
C LEU A 24 -0.78 -18.85 20.95
N LEU A 25 -0.49 -17.92 20.04
CA LEU A 25 0.84 -17.34 19.89
C LEU A 25 1.28 -16.57 21.15
N ASP A 26 0.37 -15.80 21.74
CA ASP A 26 0.61 -15.09 23.00
C ASP A 26 0.89 -16.05 24.17
N GLN A 27 0.11 -17.14 24.28
CA GLN A 27 0.37 -18.20 25.26
C GLN A 27 1.72 -18.87 25.05
N ALA A 28 2.11 -19.14 23.81
CA ALA A 28 3.42 -19.70 23.49
C ALA A 28 4.56 -18.79 23.94
N VAL A 29 4.43 -17.46 23.74
CA VAL A 29 5.40 -16.47 24.24
C VAL A 29 5.44 -16.47 25.77
N ALA A 30 4.28 -16.53 26.44
CA ALA A 30 4.19 -16.59 27.90
C ALA A 30 4.90 -17.83 28.47
N LEU A 31 4.64 -19.01 27.90
CA LEU A 31 5.31 -20.25 28.30
C LEU A 31 6.83 -20.19 28.02
N ALA A 32 7.22 -19.63 26.87
CA ALA A 32 8.62 -19.54 26.48
C ALA A 32 9.42 -18.60 27.38
N LYS A 33 8.89 -17.45 27.80
CA LYS A 33 9.61 -16.52 28.69
C LYS A 33 9.86 -17.08 30.09
N GLU A 34 9.01 -18.01 30.55
CA GLU A 34 9.12 -18.62 31.88
C GLU A 34 10.25 -19.65 31.98
N GLN A 35 10.68 -20.23 30.85
CA GLN A 35 11.73 -21.25 30.85
C GLN A 35 13.10 -20.65 31.19
N VAL A 36 13.73 -21.18 32.25
CA VAL A 36 15.06 -20.76 32.71
C VAL A 36 16.12 -21.58 31.99
N GLU A 37 16.49 -21.12 30.79
CA GLU A 37 17.55 -21.70 29.97
C GLU A 37 18.57 -20.58 29.66
N GLU A 38 19.87 -20.91 29.62
CA GLU A 38 20.94 -19.93 29.44
C GLU A 38 20.86 -19.19 28.08
N ASP A 39 20.39 -19.90 27.04
CA ASP A 39 20.28 -19.40 25.66
C ASP A 39 18.85 -18.98 25.26
N ASN A 40 17.96 -18.74 26.23
CA ASN A 40 16.59 -18.29 25.94
C ASN A 40 16.51 -16.79 25.62
N ILE A 41 16.58 -16.45 24.33
CA ILE A 41 16.55 -15.07 23.84
C ILE A 41 15.20 -14.39 24.17
N VAL A 42 14.08 -15.12 24.14
CA VAL A 42 12.75 -14.58 24.51
C VAL A 42 12.79 -14.04 25.94
N ARG A 43 13.21 -14.88 26.89
CA ARG A 43 13.32 -14.50 28.30
C ARG A 43 14.27 -13.32 28.50
N SER A 44 15.46 -13.37 27.89
CA SER A 44 16.46 -12.30 27.99
C SER A 44 15.90 -10.95 27.51
N ASN A 45 15.20 -10.93 26.37
CA ASN A 45 14.58 -9.72 25.84
C ASN A 45 13.41 -9.22 26.70
N VAL A 46 12.58 -10.12 27.25
CA VAL A 46 11.51 -9.73 28.19
C VAL A 46 12.10 -9.07 29.43
N LEU A 47 13.12 -9.68 30.05
CA LEU A 47 13.77 -9.11 31.25
C LEU A 47 14.42 -7.75 30.97
N ARG A 48 15.11 -7.61 29.84
CA ARG A 48 15.69 -6.35 29.38
C ARG A 48 14.62 -5.27 29.22
N THR A 49 13.52 -5.60 28.54
CA THR A 49 12.41 -4.66 28.29
C THR A 49 11.69 -4.27 29.58
N LYS A 50 11.45 -5.25 30.49
CA LYS A 50 10.88 -4.99 31.83
C LYS A 50 11.72 -3.97 32.58
N LYS A 51 13.04 -4.14 32.59
CA LYS A 51 13.96 -3.18 33.22
C LYS A 51 13.84 -1.78 32.63
N MET A 52 13.83 -1.65 31.30
CA MET A 52 13.68 -0.34 30.62
C MET A 52 12.34 0.34 30.96
N LEU A 53 11.25 -0.42 31.08
CA LEU A 53 9.94 0.10 31.46
C LEU A 53 9.90 0.55 32.93
N MET A 54 10.55 -0.20 33.83
CA MET A 54 10.69 0.19 35.24
C MET A 54 11.52 1.46 35.41
N GLU A 55 12.59 1.63 34.62
CA GLU A 55 13.40 2.86 34.58
C GLU A 55 12.59 4.08 34.11
N LYS A 56 11.53 3.86 33.31
CA LYS A 56 10.54 4.88 32.93
C LYS A 56 9.47 5.15 33.99
N GLY A 57 9.55 4.49 35.16
CA GLY A 57 8.60 4.67 36.26
C GLY A 57 7.34 3.81 36.17
N ILE A 58 7.27 2.87 35.22
CA ILE A 58 6.14 1.94 35.09
C ILE A 58 6.25 0.89 36.21
N LYS A 59 5.14 0.64 36.91
CA LYS A 59 5.06 -0.36 37.98
C LYS A 59 5.48 -1.75 37.49
N GLU A 60 6.10 -2.53 38.36
CA GLU A 60 6.74 -3.80 38.00
C GLU A 60 5.80 -4.80 37.32
N ASP A 61 4.60 -4.98 37.87
CA ASP A 61 3.55 -5.88 37.35
C ASP A 61 3.13 -5.48 35.92
N MET A 62 2.93 -4.19 35.71
CA MET A 62 2.60 -3.63 34.40
C MET A 62 3.79 -3.70 33.43
N ALA A 63 5.01 -3.41 33.91
CA ALA A 63 6.23 -3.49 33.13
C ALA A 63 6.49 -4.92 32.63
N GLU A 64 6.27 -5.92 33.48
CA GLU A 64 6.40 -7.33 33.10
C GLU A 64 5.38 -7.75 32.04
N ARG A 65 4.13 -7.34 32.22
CA ARG A 65 3.05 -7.61 31.28
C ARG A 65 3.31 -6.96 29.91
N LEU A 66 3.72 -5.69 29.88
CA LEU A 66 4.09 -4.97 28.65
C LEU A 66 5.32 -5.56 27.96
N ALA A 67 6.36 -5.89 28.72
CA ALA A 67 7.59 -6.47 28.19
C ALA A 67 7.37 -7.83 27.51
N SER A 68 6.27 -8.50 27.83
CA SER A 68 5.88 -9.81 27.29
C SER A 68 5.08 -9.71 25.98
N VAL A 69 4.66 -8.51 25.57
CA VAL A 69 3.92 -8.32 24.32
C VAL A 69 4.83 -8.58 23.11
N ARG A 70 4.34 -9.37 22.15
CA ARG A 70 5.01 -9.66 20.86
C ARG A 70 4.13 -9.47 19.64
N ILE A 71 2.85 -9.15 19.81
CA ILE A 71 1.91 -9.01 18.69
C ILE A 71 1.52 -7.54 18.56
N PHE A 72 1.77 -6.98 17.37
CA PHE A 72 1.55 -5.56 17.08
C PHE A 72 0.80 -5.42 15.75
N THR A 73 -0.33 -4.73 15.74
CA THR A 73 -1.07 -4.48 14.49
C THR A 73 -1.89 -3.18 14.58
N VAL A 74 -2.77 -2.97 13.60
CA VAL A 74 -3.74 -1.87 13.56
C VAL A 74 -4.82 -2.04 14.63
N PRO A 75 -5.49 -0.95 15.07
CA PRO A 75 -6.56 -1.04 16.05
C PRO A 75 -7.80 -1.75 15.47
N PRO A 76 -8.71 -2.29 16.32
CA PRO A 76 -9.95 -2.91 15.87
C PRO A 76 -10.72 -2.03 14.89
N GLY A 77 -11.22 -2.63 13.80
CA GLY A 77 -11.93 -1.91 12.74
C GLY A 77 -11.04 -1.20 11.71
N ALA A 78 -9.72 -1.11 11.94
CA ALA A 78 -8.77 -0.61 10.95
C ALA A 78 -8.05 -1.74 10.18
N TYR A 79 -7.59 -1.43 8.96
CA TYR A 79 -6.89 -2.32 8.04
C TYR A 79 -5.78 -1.58 7.27
N GLY A 80 -4.74 -2.30 6.86
CA GLY A 80 -3.63 -1.77 6.05
C GLY A 80 -2.60 -0.95 6.82
N THR A 81 -1.38 -0.88 6.31
CA THR A 81 -0.27 -0.14 6.95
C THR A 81 -0.18 1.31 6.48
N ASN A 82 -1.09 1.75 5.59
CA ASN A 82 -1.05 3.00 4.81
C ASN A 82 0.20 3.20 3.96
N LEU A 83 1.10 2.21 3.88
CA LEU A 83 2.26 2.29 3.01
C LEU A 83 1.87 2.25 1.53
N ASP A 84 0.73 1.63 1.18
CA ASP A 84 0.06 1.75 -0.13
C ASP A 84 -0.28 3.17 -0.52
N LYS A 85 -0.45 4.08 0.45
CA LYS A 85 -0.89 5.45 0.19
C LYS A 85 0.27 6.43 0.21
N VAL A 86 1.10 6.37 1.26
CA VAL A 86 2.18 7.34 1.43
C VAL A 86 3.33 7.10 0.45
N ILE A 87 3.63 5.84 0.10
CA ILE A 87 4.76 5.55 -0.80
C ILE A 87 4.52 6.05 -2.24
N PRO A 88 3.33 5.87 -2.84
CA PRO A 88 3.03 6.47 -4.14
C PRO A 88 3.04 8.00 -4.15
N MET A 89 2.69 8.64 -3.03
CA MET A 89 2.73 10.10 -2.85
C MET A 89 4.17 10.60 -2.62
N SER A 90 5.08 10.26 -3.52
CA SER A 90 6.54 10.45 -3.41
C SER A 90 7.01 11.90 -3.29
N ASN A 91 6.14 12.88 -3.54
CA ASN A 91 6.36 14.30 -3.33
C ASN A 91 5.98 14.79 -1.92
N THR A 92 5.40 13.95 -1.08
CA THR A 92 4.96 14.31 0.28
C THR A 92 5.97 13.91 1.37
N TRP A 93 7.05 13.25 0.98
CA TRP A 93 8.12 12.83 1.88
C TRP A 93 9.49 12.95 1.22
N GLU A 94 10.49 13.26 2.04
CA GLU A 94 11.88 13.46 1.60
C GLU A 94 12.71 12.20 1.78
N ASN A 95 12.50 11.48 2.89
CA ASN A 95 13.26 10.28 3.22
C ASN A 95 12.39 9.19 3.85
N GLU A 96 12.93 7.98 3.91
CA GLU A 96 12.25 6.78 4.42
C GLU A 96 11.81 6.87 5.89
N LYS A 97 12.40 7.75 6.71
CA LYS A 97 11.99 7.88 8.13
C LYS A 97 10.55 8.40 8.23
N GLN A 98 10.18 9.37 7.39
CA GLN A 98 8.81 9.90 7.34
C GLN A 98 7.80 8.82 6.91
N VAL A 99 8.19 7.94 5.99
CA VAL A 99 7.39 6.78 5.57
C VAL A 99 7.26 5.76 6.72
N ALA A 100 8.37 5.48 7.41
CA ALA A 100 8.40 4.58 8.56
C ALA A 100 7.57 5.12 9.75
N ASP A 101 7.52 6.44 9.95
CA ASP A 101 6.69 7.05 11.00
C ASP A 101 5.19 6.75 10.79
N VAL A 102 4.71 6.74 9.54
CA VAL A 102 3.33 6.31 9.22
C VAL A 102 3.12 4.84 9.57
N TYR A 103 4.09 3.98 9.25
CA TYR A 103 4.04 2.56 9.60
C TYR A 103 4.00 2.36 11.11
N PHE A 104 4.89 3.01 11.86
CA PHE A 104 4.93 2.95 13.31
C PHE A 104 3.64 3.45 13.95
N MET A 105 3.11 4.58 13.49
CA MET A 105 1.85 5.14 13.97
C MET A 105 0.70 4.14 13.84
N ARG A 106 0.64 3.41 12.72
CA ARG A 106 -0.46 2.48 12.45
C ARG A 106 -0.31 1.14 13.14
N MET A 107 0.91 0.59 13.19
CA MET A 107 1.14 -0.79 13.61
C MET A 107 1.44 -0.95 15.11
N SER A 108 1.65 0.16 15.85
CA SER A 108 2.01 0.12 17.28
C SER A 108 0.81 -0.01 18.24
N HIS A 109 -0.15 -0.89 17.95
CA HIS A 109 -1.21 -1.26 18.89
C HIS A 109 -0.95 -2.65 19.46
N LEU A 110 -1.13 -2.80 20.77
CA LEU A 110 -0.71 -3.99 21.51
C LEU A 110 -1.77 -5.10 21.44
N TYR A 111 -1.33 -6.33 21.22
CA TYR A 111 -2.17 -7.52 21.29
C TYR A 111 -1.47 -8.62 22.09
N GLY A 112 -2.26 -9.41 22.83
CA GLY A 112 -1.74 -10.42 23.75
C GLY A 112 -1.52 -9.86 25.16
N GLN A 113 -1.24 -10.72 26.12
CA GLN A 113 -1.12 -10.38 27.54
C GLN A 113 -2.35 -9.59 28.03
N GLY A 114 -3.55 -9.91 27.54
CA GLY A 114 -4.79 -9.21 27.87
C GLY A 114 -4.98 -7.82 27.21
N PHE A 115 -4.15 -7.44 26.24
CA PHE A 115 -4.38 -6.29 25.36
C PHE A 115 -5.06 -6.71 24.06
N TRP A 116 -5.90 -5.83 23.52
CA TRP A 116 -6.62 -6.06 22.26
C TRP A 116 -6.78 -4.77 21.46
N GLY A 117 -5.66 -4.27 20.93
CA GLY A 117 -5.62 -3.03 20.16
C GLY A 117 -5.29 -1.79 20.97
N ASP A 118 -4.76 -1.97 22.19
CA ASP A 118 -4.47 -0.88 23.10
C ASP A 118 -3.35 0.03 22.60
N LYS A 119 -3.58 1.33 22.75
CA LYS A 119 -2.60 2.41 22.58
C LYS A 119 -2.37 3.09 23.93
N LEU A 120 -1.19 2.87 24.51
CA LEU A 120 -0.87 3.26 25.87
C LEU A 120 0.15 4.40 25.87
N PHE A 121 -0.18 5.44 26.63
CA PHE A 121 0.70 6.56 26.95
C PHE A 121 1.10 6.47 28.41
N ALA A 122 2.30 6.94 28.75
CA ALA A 122 2.88 6.83 30.08
C ALA A 122 1.97 7.46 31.17
N GLU A 123 1.28 8.56 30.85
CA GLU A 123 0.26 9.17 31.71
C GLU A 123 -0.81 8.18 32.19
N LYS A 124 -1.35 7.34 31.29
CA LYS A 124 -2.36 6.33 31.63
C LYS A 124 -1.82 5.23 32.54
N LEU A 125 -0.50 5.15 32.69
CA LEU A 125 0.19 4.21 33.59
C LEU A 125 0.66 4.89 34.89
N GLY A 126 0.25 6.13 35.14
CA GLY A 126 0.59 6.89 36.35
C GLY A 126 1.97 7.56 36.32
N VAL A 127 2.59 7.67 35.14
CA VAL A 127 3.89 8.33 34.95
C VAL A 127 3.65 9.75 34.41
N LYS A 128 4.31 10.76 34.96
CA LYS A 128 4.23 12.15 34.48
C LYS A 128 5.04 12.35 33.18
N SER A 129 4.58 11.74 32.10
CA SER A 129 5.18 11.78 30.76
C SER A 129 4.11 11.56 29.69
N GLU A 130 4.26 12.22 28.54
CA GLU A 130 3.41 12.03 27.36
C GLU A 130 3.94 10.93 26.41
N GLU A 131 4.96 10.17 26.85
CA GLU A 131 5.58 9.15 26.02
C GLU A 131 4.58 8.06 25.59
N ASP A 132 4.58 7.74 24.29
CA ASP A 132 3.83 6.65 23.69
C ASP A 132 4.54 5.31 23.98
N ILE A 133 4.09 4.63 25.03
CA ILE A 133 4.65 3.36 25.49
C ILE A 133 4.43 2.25 24.46
N SER A 134 3.30 2.24 23.75
CA SER A 134 3.05 1.23 22.72
C SER A 134 4.02 1.38 21.54
N LEU A 135 4.33 2.61 21.14
CA LEU A 135 5.33 2.91 20.12
C LEU A 135 6.74 2.51 20.58
N PHE A 136 7.11 2.84 21.82
CA PHE A 136 8.38 2.42 22.42
C PHE A 136 8.52 0.89 22.38
N LEU A 137 7.49 0.16 22.82
CA LEU A 137 7.48 -1.30 22.82
C LEU A 137 7.63 -1.89 21.42
N PHE A 138 6.93 -1.33 20.44
CA PHE A 138 7.02 -1.80 19.07
C PHE A 138 8.41 -1.56 18.46
N LYS A 139 9.00 -0.38 18.67
CA LYS A 139 10.38 -0.11 18.22
C LYS A 139 11.39 -1.01 18.94
N ASN A 140 11.23 -1.21 20.24
CA ASN A 140 12.12 -2.06 21.02
C ASN A 140 12.01 -3.55 20.63
N SER A 141 10.81 -4.04 20.27
CA SER A 141 10.61 -5.42 19.83
C SER A 141 11.14 -5.68 18.40
N LEU A 142 11.25 -4.64 17.58
CA LEU A 142 11.88 -4.71 16.26
C LEU A 142 13.41 -4.59 16.33
N SER A 143 13.96 -3.84 17.29
CA SER A 143 15.41 -3.60 17.38
C SER A 143 16.19 -4.90 17.63
N GLY A 144 17.28 -5.08 16.88
CA GLY A 144 18.14 -6.26 16.91
C GLY A 144 17.64 -7.42 16.05
N THR A 145 16.50 -7.27 15.36
CA THR A 145 15.95 -8.29 14.45
C THR A 145 16.93 -8.61 13.33
N LYS A 146 17.21 -9.90 13.13
CA LYS A 146 18.14 -10.37 12.09
C LYS A 146 17.44 -10.75 10.79
N ILE A 147 16.19 -11.21 10.88
CA ILE A 147 15.42 -11.73 9.76
C ILE A 147 14.01 -11.15 9.80
N ALA A 148 13.55 -10.61 8.68
CA ALA A 148 12.14 -10.34 8.42
C ALA A 148 11.62 -11.39 7.43
N VAL A 149 10.47 -12.00 7.71
CA VAL A 149 9.93 -13.10 6.90
C VAL A 149 8.44 -12.97 6.67
N HIS A 150 8.00 -13.31 5.46
CA HIS A 150 6.59 -13.47 5.12
C HIS A 150 6.40 -14.72 4.25
N SER A 151 5.27 -15.41 4.41
CA SER A 151 4.95 -16.60 3.63
C SER A 151 4.13 -16.29 2.39
N ARG A 152 4.25 -17.14 1.37
CA ARG A 152 3.28 -17.27 0.27
C ARG A 152 2.86 -18.72 0.13
N SER A 153 1.58 -18.99 -0.10
CA SER A 153 1.02 -20.35 -0.19
C SER A 153 0.48 -20.73 -1.57
N GLY A 154 0.44 -19.78 -2.52
CA GLY A 154 -0.12 -20.00 -3.85
C GLY A 154 0.76 -19.48 -4.98
N ASN A 155 0.43 -19.86 -6.21
CA ASN A 155 1.10 -19.39 -7.43
C ASN A 155 0.43 -18.17 -8.07
N VAL A 156 -0.69 -17.69 -7.53
CA VAL A 156 -1.38 -16.50 -8.03
C VAL A 156 -0.57 -15.25 -7.62
N PHE A 157 -0.52 -14.98 -6.32
CA PHE A 157 0.17 -13.81 -5.79
C PHE A 157 1.67 -14.06 -5.56
N ALA A 158 2.46 -13.04 -5.88
CA ALA A 158 3.90 -12.99 -5.69
C ALA A 158 4.30 -11.61 -5.12
N THR A 159 5.59 -11.27 -5.05
CA THR A 159 6.05 -10.10 -4.27
C THR A 159 5.76 -8.76 -4.94
N LEU A 160 5.65 -8.70 -6.27
CA LEU A 160 5.34 -7.47 -7.03
C LEU A 160 3.90 -7.47 -7.58
N ASP A 161 3.13 -8.52 -7.30
CA ASP A 161 1.77 -8.69 -7.80
C ASP A 161 0.77 -7.78 -7.07
N ASN A 162 0.93 -7.67 -5.75
CA ASN A 162 0.13 -6.81 -4.88
C ASN A 162 1.02 -5.92 -4.00
N ASP A 163 0.39 -4.92 -3.44
CA ASP A 163 0.97 -3.94 -2.55
C ASP A 163 1.15 -4.46 -1.12
N ASP A 164 0.26 -5.34 -0.64
CA ASP A 164 0.33 -5.90 0.72
C ASP A 164 1.70 -6.50 1.05
N PHE A 165 2.36 -7.18 0.10
CA PHE A 165 3.66 -7.80 0.34
C PHE A 165 4.74 -6.79 0.74
N PHE A 166 4.90 -5.69 0.01
CA PHE A 166 5.88 -4.65 0.40
C PHE A 166 5.40 -3.87 1.62
N GLN A 167 4.09 -3.67 1.78
CA GLN A 167 3.55 -2.90 2.89
C GLN A 167 3.75 -3.58 4.25
N TYR A 168 3.62 -4.90 4.31
CA TYR A 168 3.83 -5.67 5.53
C TYR A 168 5.27 -6.12 5.67
N LEU A 169 5.80 -6.94 4.75
CA LEU A 169 7.18 -7.46 4.85
C LEU A 169 8.21 -6.35 4.65
N GLY A 170 8.06 -5.58 3.58
CA GLY A 170 8.94 -4.43 3.31
C GLY A 170 8.81 -3.36 4.39
N GLY A 171 7.59 -3.02 4.82
CA GLY A 171 7.33 -2.06 5.88
C GLY A 171 8.01 -2.44 7.20
N THR A 172 7.95 -3.71 7.60
CA THR A 172 8.68 -4.22 8.77
C THR A 172 10.20 -4.11 8.58
N ALA A 173 10.73 -4.50 7.41
CA ALA A 173 12.17 -4.41 7.14
C ALA A 173 12.68 -2.96 7.13
N MET A 174 11.90 -2.02 6.59
CA MET A 174 12.18 -0.58 6.62
C MET A 174 12.14 -0.04 8.06
N ALA A 175 11.14 -0.43 8.85
CA ALA A 175 11.03 -0.04 10.25
C ALA A 175 12.27 -0.49 11.05
N ILE A 176 12.72 -1.73 10.86
CA ILE A 176 13.96 -2.25 11.47
C ILE A 176 15.17 -1.45 10.99
N ARG A 177 15.31 -1.17 9.68
CA ARG A 177 16.40 -0.34 9.15
C ARG A 177 16.43 1.06 9.78
N VAL A 178 15.28 1.70 9.95
CA VAL A 178 15.19 3.04 10.55
C VAL A 178 15.63 3.06 12.02
N ILE A 179 15.40 1.96 12.75
CA ILE A 179 15.79 1.80 14.16
C ILE A 179 17.28 1.44 14.29
N ASP A 180 17.72 0.42 13.56
CA ASP A 180 19.04 -0.21 13.75
C ASP A 180 20.11 0.31 12.77
N GLY A 181 19.72 1.11 11.77
CA GLY A 181 20.61 1.64 10.73
C GLY A 181 20.96 0.64 9.61
N LYS A 182 20.44 -0.60 9.66
CA LYS A 182 20.68 -1.65 8.67
C LYS A 182 19.44 -2.50 8.42
N THR A 183 19.16 -2.83 7.16
CA THR A 183 18.10 -3.76 6.79
C THR A 183 18.39 -5.19 7.26
N PRO A 184 17.43 -5.89 7.88
CA PRO A 184 17.58 -7.30 8.24
C PRO A 184 17.63 -8.16 6.96
N GLU A 185 18.01 -9.43 7.07
CA GLU A 185 17.80 -10.32 5.94
C GLU A 185 16.30 -10.51 5.69
N VAL A 186 15.85 -10.34 4.46
CA VAL A 186 14.43 -10.43 4.11
C VAL A 186 14.18 -11.74 3.36
N TYR A 187 13.30 -12.58 3.90
CA TYR A 187 12.98 -13.90 3.35
C TYR A 187 11.51 -14.03 2.96
N VAL A 188 11.28 -14.81 1.90
CA VAL A 188 9.97 -15.32 1.50
C VAL A 188 9.93 -16.81 1.80
N THR A 189 9.01 -17.22 2.69
CA THR A 189 8.67 -18.62 2.89
C THR A 189 7.74 -19.07 1.78
N ASN A 190 8.32 -19.72 0.78
CA ASN A 190 7.65 -20.17 -0.42
C ASN A 190 7.02 -21.55 -0.19
N LEU A 191 5.72 -21.56 0.11
CA LEU A 191 4.89 -22.73 0.33
C LEU A 191 3.99 -23.05 -0.88
N SER A 192 4.26 -22.47 -2.05
CA SER A 192 3.39 -22.66 -3.23
C SER A 192 3.44 -24.08 -3.80
N ASN A 193 4.46 -24.87 -3.43
CA ASN A 193 4.47 -26.32 -3.55
C ASN A 193 4.53 -26.93 -2.15
N PRO A 194 3.43 -27.50 -1.61
CA PRO A 194 3.42 -28.04 -0.26
C PRO A 194 4.34 -29.26 -0.08
N LYS A 195 4.75 -29.93 -1.16
CA LYS A 195 5.70 -31.05 -1.12
C LYS A 195 7.17 -30.60 -1.07
N GLU A 196 7.44 -29.34 -1.40
CA GLU A 196 8.80 -28.80 -1.50
C GLU A 196 8.83 -27.33 -1.01
N PRO A 197 8.57 -27.08 0.28
CA PRO A 197 8.63 -25.74 0.84
C PRO A 197 10.06 -25.19 0.76
N LYS A 198 10.21 -23.92 0.37
CA LYS A 198 11.52 -23.26 0.23
C LYS A 198 11.59 -22.00 1.08
N GLN A 199 12.73 -21.78 1.71
CA GLN A 199 13.09 -20.49 2.28
C GLN A 199 14.03 -19.78 1.30
N GLU A 200 13.62 -18.60 0.84
CA GLU A 200 14.35 -17.88 -0.20
C GLU A 200 14.55 -16.43 0.22
N THR A 201 15.73 -15.87 -0.03
CA THR A 201 15.93 -14.44 0.12
C THR A 201 15.01 -13.69 -0.84
N LEU A 202 14.52 -12.52 -0.44
CA LEU A 202 13.65 -11.70 -1.27
C LEU A 202 14.31 -11.36 -2.62
N ALA A 203 15.62 -11.06 -2.63
CA ALA A 203 16.37 -10.81 -3.85
C ALA A 203 16.31 -11.98 -4.84
N LYS A 204 16.54 -13.22 -4.35
CA LYS A 204 16.49 -14.42 -5.19
C LYS A 204 15.07 -14.67 -5.69
N PHE A 205 14.07 -14.53 -4.81
CA PHE A 205 12.67 -14.75 -5.15
C PHE A 205 12.18 -13.74 -6.20
N MET A 206 12.34 -12.44 -5.94
CA MET A 206 11.92 -11.35 -6.82
C MET A 206 12.63 -11.41 -8.17
N GLY A 207 13.94 -11.72 -8.18
CA GLY A 207 14.69 -11.87 -9.45
C GLY A 207 14.16 -13.00 -10.33
N ARG A 208 13.68 -14.11 -9.75
CA ARG A 208 13.00 -15.18 -10.50
C ARG A 208 11.59 -14.78 -10.90
N GLU A 209 10.85 -14.13 -10.01
CA GLU A 209 9.50 -13.62 -10.27
C GLU A 209 9.47 -12.69 -11.48
N MET A 210 10.36 -11.68 -11.52
CA MET A 210 10.48 -10.75 -12.65
C MET A 210 10.74 -11.49 -13.97
N ARG A 211 11.68 -12.43 -14.00
CA ARG A 211 12.02 -13.18 -15.23
C ARG A 211 10.93 -14.12 -15.70
N THR A 212 10.17 -14.70 -14.77
CA THR A 212 9.10 -15.64 -15.11
C THR A 212 7.80 -14.95 -15.50
N ARG A 213 7.59 -13.69 -15.05
CA ARG A 213 6.38 -12.90 -15.27
C ARG A 213 6.68 -11.57 -15.97
N TYR A 214 7.08 -10.56 -15.24
CA TYR A 214 7.01 -9.16 -15.66
C TYR A 214 7.99 -8.78 -16.78
N LEU A 215 9.05 -9.56 -16.97
CA LEU A 215 10.01 -9.38 -18.06
C LEU A 215 9.80 -10.42 -19.17
N ASN A 216 8.86 -11.34 -19.00
CA ASN A 216 8.60 -12.43 -19.93
C ASN A 216 7.62 -11.97 -21.02
N PRO A 217 8.01 -12.03 -22.32
CA PRO A 217 7.15 -11.60 -23.41
C PRO A 217 5.82 -12.36 -23.48
N GLU A 218 5.78 -13.64 -23.08
CA GLU A 218 4.54 -14.43 -23.11
C GLU A 218 3.55 -13.98 -22.02
N TRP A 219 4.06 -13.61 -20.85
CA TRP A 219 3.22 -13.04 -19.80
C TRP A 219 2.71 -11.65 -20.19
N ILE A 220 3.56 -10.81 -20.78
CA ILE A 220 3.18 -9.48 -21.27
C ILE A 220 2.07 -9.60 -22.32
N LYS A 221 2.25 -10.46 -23.33
CA LYS A 221 1.22 -10.72 -24.35
C LYS A 221 -0.10 -11.19 -23.73
N ALA A 222 -0.04 -12.10 -22.74
CA ALA A 222 -1.23 -12.60 -22.07
C ALA A 222 -1.95 -11.49 -21.29
N MET A 223 -1.23 -10.67 -20.53
CA MET A 223 -1.82 -9.52 -19.83
C MET A 223 -2.44 -8.52 -20.80
N MET A 224 -1.75 -8.16 -21.89
CA MET A 224 -2.28 -7.18 -22.84
C MET A 224 -3.54 -7.68 -23.58
N LYS A 225 -3.80 -8.99 -23.66
CA LYS A 225 -5.08 -9.55 -24.16
C LYS A 225 -6.26 -9.24 -23.24
N GLU A 226 -6.03 -9.00 -21.95
CA GLU A 226 -7.05 -8.55 -20.99
C GLU A 226 -7.38 -7.04 -21.13
N GLY A 227 -6.83 -6.39 -22.14
CA GLY A 227 -7.11 -5.00 -22.49
C GLY A 227 -6.76 -4.03 -21.35
N TYR A 228 -7.71 -3.15 -21.01
CA TYR A 228 -7.49 -2.09 -20.04
C TYR A 228 -6.98 -2.60 -18.68
N ALA A 229 -7.52 -3.72 -18.20
CA ALA A 229 -7.19 -4.29 -16.90
C ALA A 229 -5.76 -4.85 -16.87
N GLY A 230 -5.34 -5.55 -17.93
CA GLY A 230 -3.98 -6.08 -18.02
C GLY A 230 -2.91 -4.99 -18.18
N ALA A 231 -3.22 -3.94 -18.96
CA ALA A 231 -2.36 -2.76 -19.06
C ALA A 231 -2.19 -2.06 -17.69
N ARG A 232 -3.28 -1.90 -16.93
CA ARG A 232 -3.25 -1.38 -15.56
C ARG A 232 -2.45 -2.28 -14.63
N PHE A 233 -2.54 -3.60 -14.80
CA PHE A 233 -1.81 -4.55 -13.96
C PHE A 233 -0.29 -4.41 -14.15
N ILE A 234 0.17 -4.27 -15.40
CA ILE A 234 1.58 -4.01 -15.72
C ILE A 234 2.08 -2.72 -15.06
N ASP A 235 1.32 -1.64 -15.14
CA ASP A 235 1.63 -0.38 -14.44
C ASP A 235 1.76 -0.60 -12.92
N LYS A 236 0.84 -1.37 -12.32
CA LYS A 236 0.90 -1.67 -10.89
C LYS A 236 2.11 -2.50 -10.48
N VAL A 237 2.65 -3.37 -11.32
CA VAL A 237 3.91 -4.06 -11.01
C VAL A 237 5.06 -3.06 -10.85
N VAL A 238 5.11 -2.02 -11.70
CA VAL A 238 6.14 -0.96 -11.63
C VAL A 238 5.94 -0.13 -10.36
N GLU A 239 4.69 0.14 -10.00
CA GLU A 239 4.31 0.79 -8.73
C GLU A 239 4.79 -0.02 -7.52
N HIS A 240 4.58 -1.33 -7.51
CA HIS A 240 5.00 -2.21 -6.41
C HIS A 240 6.52 -2.39 -6.37
N LEU A 241 7.21 -2.35 -7.52
CA LEU A 241 8.68 -2.32 -7.56
C LEU A 241 9.20 -1.05 -6.86
N TRP A 242 8.54 0.09 -7.05
CA TRP A 242 8.82 1.29 -6.26
C TRP A 242 8.51 1.10 -4.77
N GLY A 243 7.40 0.46 -4.42
CA GLY A 243 7.09 0.04 -3.04
C GLY A 243 8.25 -0.70 -2.37
N TRP A 244 8.82 -1.67 -3.07
CA TRP A 244 10.02 -2.39 -2.62
C TRP A 244 11.29 -1.55 -2.65
N GLN A 245 11.46 -0.63 -3.60
CA GLN A 245 12.61 0.28 -3.64
C GLN A 245 12.68 1.15 -2.39
N VAL A 246 11.55 1.65 -1.91
CA VAL A 246 11.48 2.49 -0.71
C VAL A 246 11.68 1.64 0.55
N THR A 247 11.06 0.47 0.61
CA THR A 247 11.07 -0.36 1.82
C THR A 247 12.34 -1.20 1.98
N VAL A 248 12.88 -1.76 0.90
CA VAL A 248 14.05 -2.64 0.87
C VAL A 248 14.94 -2.27 -0.36
N PRO A 249 15.59 -1.10 -0.36
CA PRO A 249 16.33 -0.57 -1.51
C PRO A 249 17.46 -1.49 -1.97
N GLU A 250 18.03 -2.30 -1.08
CA GLU A 250 19.10 -3.25 -1.41
C GLU A 250 18.64 -4.37 -2.36
N VAL A 251 17.34 -4.66 -2.38
CA VAL A 251 16.76 -5.69 -3.25
C VAL A 251 16.41 -5.11 -4.62
N VAL A 252 16.02 -3.84 -4.70
CA VAL A 252 15.70 -3.15 -5.96
C VAL A 252 16.95 -2.39 -6.43
N ASP A 253 17.82 -3.11 -7.13
CA ASP A 253 19.06 -2.58 -7.70
C ASP A 253 18.80 -1.85 -9.04
N PRO A 254 19.78 -1.07 -9.55
CA PRO A 254 19.65 -0.40 -10.84
C PRO A 254 19.38 -1.37 -12.01
N ALA A 255 19.84 -2.62 -11.91
CA ALA A 255 19.61 -3.63 -12.94
C ALA A 255 18.11 -3.94 -13.12
N LYS A 256 17.33 -4.02 -12.02
CA LYS A 256 15.87 -4.25 -12.11
C LYS A 256 15.15 -3.09 -12.79
N TRP A 257 15.52 -1.84 -12.47
CA TRP A 257 14.95 -0.68 -13.18
C TRP A 257 15.34 -0.65 -14.65
N ASN A 258 16.60 -0.95 -14.97
CA ASN A 258 17.07 -1.06 -16.35
C ASN A 258 16.32 -2.15 -17.11
N GLU A 259 16.12 -3.34 -16.53
CA GLU A 259 15.36 -4.43 -17.17
C GLU A 259 13.90 -4.02 -17.42
N MET A 260 13.26 -3.29 -16.51
CA MET A 260 11.91 -2.76 -16.72
C MET A 260 11.87 -1.71 -17.83
N TYR A 261 12.81 -0.77 -17.84
CA TYR A 261 12.95 0.25 -18.89
C TYR A 261 13.20 -0.39 -20.26
N GLU A 262 14.14 -1.32 -20.35
CA GLU A 262 14.44 -2.04 -21.59
C GLU A 262 13.20 -2.80 -22.11
N THR A 263 12.48 -3.47 -21.21
CA THR A 263 11.32 -4.29 -21.58
C THR A 263 10.14 -3.46 -22.06
N TYR A 264 9.79 -2.41 -21.31
CA TYR A 264 8.53 -1.70 -21.51
C TYR A 264 8.66 -0.36 -22.26
N VAL A 265 9.85 0.24 -22.29
CA VAL A 265 10.08 1.53 -22.96
C VAL A 265 10.91 1.35 -24.22
N LEU A 266 12.04 0.63 -24.14
CA LEU A 266 12.83 0.29 -25.34
C LEU A 266 12.24 -0.85 -26.16
N ASP A 267 11.21 -1.53 -25.64
CA ASP A 267 10.57 -2.66 -26.28
C ASP A 267 11.58 -3.74 -26.72
N LYS A 268 12.42 -4.19 -25.77
CA LYS A 268 13.48 -5.19 -25.99
C LYS A 268 13.01 -6.46 -26.71
N HIS A 269 11.73 -6.80 -26.58
CA HIS A 269 11.13 -8.00 -27.17
C HIS A 269 10.43 -7.74 -28.51
N GLY A 270 10.37 -6.49 -28.99
CA GLY A 270 9.71 -6.12 -30.25
C GLY A 270 8.20 -6.38 -30.27
N LEU A 271 7.53 -6.19 -29.13
CA LEU A 271 6.09 -6.43 -28.97
C LEU A 271 5.23 -5.26 -29.42
N ASN A 272 5.84 -4.14 -29.79
CA ASN A 272 5.21 -2.84 -29.98
C ASN A 272 4.45 -2.39 -28.73
N ILE A 273 5.14 -2.35 -27.57
CA ILE A 273 4.53 -2.10 -26.25
C ILE A 273 3.56 -0.91 -26.26
N LYS A 274 3.97 0.24 -26.79
CA LYS A 274 3.09 1.42 -26.89
C LYS A 274 1.79 1.14 -27.64
N GLU A 275 1.89 0.42 -28.75
CA GLU A 275 0.71 0.06 -29.54
C GLU A 275 -0.21 -0.92 -28.79
N LEU A 276 0.36 -1.86 -28.03
CA LEU A 276 -0.43 -2.71 -27.14
C LEU A 276 -1.20 -1.87 -26.11
N PHE A 277 -0.59 -0.85 -25.50
CA PHE A 277 -1.28 0.04 -24.56
C PHE A 277 -2.38 0.89 -25.22
N ARG A 278 -2.19 1.30 -26.48
CA ARG A 278 -3.25 1.94 -27.29
C ARG A 278 -4.41 1.00 -27.56
N GLN A 279 -4.13 -0.24 -27.98
CA GLN A 279 -5.15 -1.25 -28.25
C GLN A 279 -5.92 -1.64 -26.98
N ALA A 280 -5.23 -1.69 -25.84
CA ALA A 280 -5.82 -1.85 -24.52
C ALA A 280 -6.64 -0.62 -24.05
N LYS A 281 -6.61 0.49 -24.81
CA LYS A 281 -7.25 1.77 -24.49
C LYS A 281 -6.82 2.33 -23.14
N ASN A 282 -5.54 2.15 -22.79
CA ASN A 282 -5.02 2.55 -21.49
C ASN A 282 -3.63 3.17 -21.57
N MET A 283 -3.49 4.22 -22.39
CA MET A 283 -2.24 5.00 -22.45
C MET A 283 -1.90 5.69 -21.12
N TRP A 284 -2.88 5.90 -20.23
CA TRP A 284 -2.64 6.41 -18.88
C TRP A 284 -1.84 5.43 -18.01
N ALA A 285 -2.01 4.12 -18.18
CA ALA A 285 -1.17 3.12 -17.51
C ALA A 285 0.28 3.15 -18.02
N TYR A 286 0.49 3.27 -19.33
CA TYR A 286 1.84 3.45 -19.90
C TYR A 286 2.51 4.71 -19.33
N GLN A 287 1.76 5.80 -19.32
CA GLN A 287 2.20 7.09 -18.80
C GLN A 287 2.57 7.02 -17.31
N SER A 288 1.72 6.38 -16.49
CA SER A 288 1.99 6.14 -15.06
C SER A 288 3.27 5.32 -14.86
N MET A 289 3.46 4.25 -15.61
CA MET A 289 4.65 3.41 -15.57
C MET A 289 5.93 4.21 -15.91
N VAL A 290 5.93 4.96 -17.02
CA VAL A 290 7.08 5.78 -17.42
C VAL A 290 7.36 6.90 -16.41
N ALA A 291 6.31 7.56 -15.92
CA ALA A 291 6.42 8.58 -14.89
C ALA A 291 7.02 8.01 -13.60
N ARG A 292 6.65 6.77 -13.21
CA ARG A 292 7.21 6.14 -12.01
C ARG A 292 8.69 5.82 -12.16
N MET A 293 9.10 5.32 -13.32
CA MET A 293 10.52 5.12 -13.64
C MET A 293 11.31 6.43 -13.54
N LEU A 294 10.77 7.52 -14.09
CA LEU A 294 11.39 8.84 -14.02
C LEU A 294 11.40 9.42 -12.59
N GLU A 295 10.38 9.13 -11.78
CA GLU A 295 10.33 9.51 -10.37
C GLU A 295 11.38 8.79 -9.53
N ALA A 296 11.65 7.51 -9.81
CA ALA A 296 12.73 6.78 -9.17
C ALA A 296 14.10 7.43 -9.45
N VAL A 297 14.29 8.00 -10.65
CA VAL A 297 15.47 8.84 -10.98
C VAL A 297 15.46 10.14 -10.18
N ARG A 298 14.36 10.89 -10.21
CA ARG A 298 14.27 12.20 -9.52
C ARG A 298 14.53 12.08 -8.02
N LYS A 299 14.01 11.03 -7.39
CA LYS A 299 14.20 10.75 -5.96
C LYS A 299 15.58 10.14 -5.63
N GLY A 300 16.42 9.89 -6.64
CA GLY A 300 17.79 9.41 -6.48
C GLY A 300 17.93 7.91 -6.19
N TYR A 301 16.84 7.15 -6.24
CA TYR A 301 16.87 5.69 -6.02
C TYR A 301 17.43 4.95 -7.23
N TRP A 302 17.20 5.46 -8.44
CA TRP A 302 17.75 4.91 -9.67
C TRP A 302 18.68 5.90 -10.36
N LYS A 303 19.99 5.62 -10.32
CA LYS A 303 21.02 6.40 -11.02
C LYS A 303 21.08 5.98 -12.49
N ALA A 304 20.13 6.46 -13.28
CA ALA A 304 20.07 6.20 -14.72
C ALA A 304 21.04 7.07 -15.52
N ASN A 305 21.50 6.58 -16.67
CA ASN A 305 22.29 7.37 -17.62
C ASN A 305 21.45 8.48 -18.23
N LYS A 306 22.11 9.56 -18.68
CA LYS A 306 21.44 10.73 -19.28
C LYS A 306 20.44 10.37 -20.37
N ASP A 307 20.82 9.50 -21.31
CA ASP A 307 19.95 9.10 -22.43
C ASP A 307 18.67 8.38 -21.97
N VAL A 308 18.75 7.61 -20.87
CA VAL A 308 17.59 6.95 -20.26
C VAL A 308 16.64 7.98 -19.68
N VAL A 309 17.17 8.99 -18.96
CA VAL A 309 16.38 10.08 -18.37
C VAL A 309 15.70 10.91 -19.46
N GLU A 310 16.43 11.26 -20.51
CA GLU A 310 15.89 12.00 -21.66
C GLU A 310 14.79 11.20 -22.39
N THR A 311 15.01 9.89 -22.60
CA THR A 311 14.02 9.01 -23.21
C THR A 311 12.74 8.93 -22.37
N LEU A 312 12.87 8.69 -21.06
CA LEU A 312 11.72 8.63 -20.16
C LEU A 312 10.95 9.94 -20.11
N ALA A 313 11.65 11.09 -20.04
CA ALA A 313 11.00 12.40 -20.05
C ALA A 313 10.25 12.66 -21.37
N LYS A 314 10.86 12.29 -22.51
CA LYS A 314 10.23 12.38 -23.82
C LYS A 314 8.99 11.49 -23.92
N GLU A 315 9.12 10.21 -23.58
CA GLU A 315 8.02 9.23 -23.60
C GLU A 315 6.87 9.67 -22.69
N TYR A 316 7.18 10.21 -21.51
CA TYR A 316 6.18 10.76 -20.62
C TYR A 316 5.42 11.91 -21.28
N ALA A 317 6.12 12.95 -21.76
CA ALA A 317 5.47 14.11 -22.37
C ALA A 317 4.73 13.77 -23.68
N GLU A 318 5.25 12.87 -24.52
CA GLU A 318 4.57 12.43 -25.74
C GLU A 318 3.27 11.67 -25.42
N SER A 319 3.27 10.81 -24.40
CA SER A 319 2.04 10.14 -23.96
C SER A 319 0.99 11.12 -23.42
N VAL A 320 1.42 12.21 -22.77
CA VAL A 320 0.54 13.31 -22.32
C VAL A 320 -0.07 14.04 -23.50
N ARG A 321 0.72 14.33 -24.53
CA ARG A 321 0.25 14.96 -25.76
C ARG A 321 -0.77 14.08 -26.49
N GLU A 322 -0.58 12.75 -26.46
CA GLU A 322 -1.46 11.79 -27.12
C GLU A 322 -2.79 11.57 -26.38
N ALA A 323 -2.73 11.29 -25.08
CA ALA A 323 -3.88 10.77 -24.31
C ALA A 323 -4.37 11.73 -23.22
N GLY A 324 -3.76 12.91 -23.09
CA GLY A 324 -3.91 13.76 -21.92
C GLY A 324 -3.13 13.23 -20.71
N LEU A 325 -3.10 14.01 -19.65
CA LEU A 325 -2.36 13.66 -18.44
C LEU A 325 -3.19 12.72 -17.54
N ALA A 326 -2.63 11.56 -17.22
CA ALA A 326 -3.12 10.64 -16.19
C ALA A 326 -3.06 11.34 -14.85
N CYS A 327 -4.06 11.07 -14.01
CA CYS A 327 -4.11 11.67 -12.69
C CYS A 327 -4.04 10.60 -11.60
N CYS A 328 -2.83 10.32 -11.14
CA CYS A 328 -2.50 9.49 -9.98
C CYS A 328 -1.44 10.21 -9.11
N ASP A 329 -1.03 9.56 -8.01
CA ASP A 329 -0.19 10.17 -6.96
C ASP A 329 1.14 10.74 -7.49
N HIS A 330 1.78 10.04 -8.43
CA HIS A 330 3.07 10.46 -9.00
C HIS A 330 3.00 11.17 -10.35
N THR A 331 1.81 11.42 -10.91
CA THR A 331 1.66 12.15 -12.19
C THR A 331 1.12 13.57 -11.96
N CYS A 332 -0.19 13.80 -12.15
CA CYS A 332 -0.83 15.11 -11.97
C CYS A 332 -0.63 15.67 -10.55
N ASN A 333 -0.54 14.79 -9.55
CA ASN A 333 -0.42 15.15 -8.14
C ASN A 333 1.05 15.30 -7.69
N ASN A 334 2.01 15.21 -8.62
CA ASN A 334 3.44 15.37 -8.35
C ASN A 334 4.04 16.56 -9.12
N PRO A 335 3.95 17.78 -8.57
CA PRO A 335 4.54 18.97 -9.19
C PRO A 335 6.07 18.91 -9.28
N LEU A 336 6.73 18.15 -8.40
CA LEU A 336 8.20 18.01 -8.42
C LEU A 336 8.66 17.17 -9.61
N LEU A 337 7.97 16.06 -9.89
CA LEU A 337 8.23 15.26 -11.09
C LEU A 337 7.92 16.04 -12.36
N THR A 338 6.83 16.80 -12.34
CA THR A 338 6.46 17.71 -13.44
C THR A 338 7.60 18.67 -13.77
N GLN A 339 8.11 19.39 -12.77
CA GLN A 339 9.19 20.35 -12.99
C GLN A 339 10.47 19.66 -13.46
N PHE A 340 10.79 18.50 -12.88
CA PHE A 340 11.94 17.70 -13.28
C PHE A 340 11.84 17.28 -14.76
N THR A 341 10.69 16.77 -15.17
CA THR A 341 10.43 16.36 -16.56
C THR A 341 10.58 17.54 -17.52
N ALA A 342 9.97 18.69 -17.21
CA ALA A 342 10.08 19.89 -18.03
C ALA A 342 11.52 20.39 -18.15
N ASN A 343 12.28 20.38 -17.06
CA ASN A 343 13.69 20.78 -17.06
C ASN A 343 14.54 19.86 -17.94
N VAL A 344 14.32 18.54 -17.86
CA VAL A 344 15.01 17.56 -18.73
C VAL A 344 14.70 17.88 -20.19
N LEU A 345 13.43 18.02 -20.55
CA LEU A 345 13.01 18.32 -21.93
C LEU A 345 13.59 19.65 -22.45
N MET A 346 13.62 20.70 -21.64
CA MET A 346 14.21 21.99 -22.02
C MET A 346 15.73 21.90 -22.25
N SER A 347 16.41 20.94 -21.63
CA SER A 347 17.85 20.72 -21.81
C SER A 347 18.19 19.96 -23.09
N VAL A 348 17.20 19.29 -23.72
CA VAL A 348 17.37 18.53 -24.96
C VAL A 348 17.05 19.42 -26.18
N PRO A 349 17.99 19.57 -27.14
CA PRO A 349 17.74 20.31 -28.37
C PRO A 349 16.50 19.78 -29.11
N GLY A 350 15.59 20.68 -29.51
CA GLY A 350 14.39 20.34 -30.27
C GLY A 350 13.17 19.92 -29.44
N LEU A 351 13.27 19.83 -28.11
CA LEU A 351 12.14 19.43 -27.24
C LEU A 351 11.50 20.58 -26.44
N LYS A 352 11.89 21.84 -26.68
CA LYS A 352 11.34 23.02 -25.98
C LYS A 352 9.82 23.17 -26.15
N ASP A 353 9.30 22.90 -27.35
CA ASP A 353 7.86 23.00 -27.63
C ASP A 353 7.10 21.90 -26.87
N LEU A 354 7.63 20.67 -26.87
CA LEU A 354 7.07 19.55 -26.10
C LEU A 354 7.08 19.84 -24.60
N ALA A 355 8.15 20.46 -24.07
CA ALA A 355 8.21 20.89 -22.67
C ALA A 355 7.10 21.91 -22.34
N SER A 356 6.87 22.85 -23.25
CA SER A 356 5.86 23.90 -23.09
C SER A 356 4.43 23.34 -23.16
N GLU A 357 4.16 22.40 -24.07
CA GLU A 357 2.89 21.67 -24.17
C GLU A 357 2.62 20.81 -22.93
N PHE A 358 3.64 20.08 -22.46
CA PHE A 358 3.55 19.26 -21.25
C PHE A 358 3.16 20.10 -20.03
N LEU A 359 3.83 21.25 -19.81
CA LEU A 359 3.48 22.16 -18.72
C LEU A 359 2.04 22.70 -18.85
N LYS A 360 1.59 23.05 -20.07
CA LYS A 360 0.21 23.51 -20.30
C LYS A 360 -0.83 22.45 -19.93
N ALA A 361 -0.59 21.18 -20.24
CA ALA A 361 -1.50 20.09 -19.90
C ALA A 361 -1.74 19.98 -18.39
N LEU A 362 -0.71 20.24 -17.58
CA LEU A 362 -0.81 20.28 -16.11
C LEU A 362 -1.59 21.48 -15.59
N TYR A 363 -1.35 22.67 -16.15
CA TYR A 363 -2.13 23.87 -15.80
C TYR A 363 -3.62 23.68 -16.07
N ALA A 364 -3.98 23.06 -17.22
CA ALA A 364 -5.36 22.80 -17.59
C ALA A 364 -6.12 21.95 -16.55
N ILE A 365 -5.44 20.99 -15.90
CA ILE A 365 -6.04 20.14 -14.86
C ILE A 365 -6.20 20.90 -13.53
N LYS A 366 -5.25 21.77 -13.17
CA LYS A 366 -5.31 22.54 -11.92
C LYS A 366 -6.32 23.69 -11.95
N THR A 367 -6.71 24.16 -13.13
CA THR A 367 -7.72 25.22 -13.29
C THR A 367 -8.82 24.82 -14.29
N PRO A 368 -9.77 23.95 -13.91
CA PRO A 368 -10.82 23.48 -14.82
C PRO A 368 -11.72 24.60 -15.34
N SER A 369 -11.82 25.71 -14.62
CA SER A 369 -12.81 26.78 -14.82
C SER A 369 -12.31 28.02 -15.58
N ARG A 370 -11.10 28.02 -16.15
CA ARG A 370 -10.59 29.15 -16.97
C ARG A 370 -10.47 28.86 -18.47
N ILE A 371 -10.59 27.62 -18.90
CA ILE A 371 -10.54 27.23 -20.32
C ILE A 371 -11.98 27.04 -20.82
N LYS A 372 -12.74 28.13 -20.92
CA LYS A 372 -13.97 28.16 -21.73
C LYS A 372 -13.88 29.06 -22.95
N ASN A 373 -12.77 29.77 -23.15
CA ASN A 373 -12.54 30.59 -24.33
C ASN A 373 -11.07 30.47 -24.72
N GLU A 374 -10.74 29.45 -25.53
CA GLU A 374 -9.75 29.49 -26.62
C GLU A 374 -9.55 28.07 -27.17
N GLN A 375 -10.09 27.85 -28.37
CA GLN A 375 -9.68 26.86 -29.38
C GLN A 375 -8.87 25.64 -28.92
N TYR A 376 -9.48 24.75 -28.15
CA TYR A 376 -9.13 23.32 -28.16
C TYR A 376 -10.41 22.53 -28.46
N LYS A 377 -10.62 22.21 -29.74
CA LYS A 377 -11.60 21.22 -30.16
C LYS A 377 -10.86 19.90 -30.34
N PRO A 378 -10.99 18.92 -29.44
CA PRO A 378 -10.58 17.56 -29.79
C PRO A 378 -11.48 17.10 -30.95
N GLU A 379 -10.87 16.79 -32.10
CA GLU A 379 -11.55 16.08 -33.18
C GLU A 379 -11.87 14.66 -32.71
N PHE A 380 -13.01 14.50 -32.05
CA PHE A 380 -13.68 13.22 -32.03
C PHE A 380 -14.22 12.99 -33.44
N LYS A 381 -13.50 12.22 -34.27
CA LYS A 381 -14.10 11.67 -35.49
C LYS A 381 -15.36 10.92 -35.06
N ASN A 382 -16.51 11.41 -35.54
CA ASN A 382 -17.82 10.83 -35.35
C ASN A 382 -17.80 9.35 -35.75
N ILE A 383 -17.61 8.46 -34.77
CA ILE A 383 -17.96 7.06 -34.93
C ILE A 383 -19.49 7.03 -34.90
N LYS A 384 -20.10 7.02 -36.08
CA LYS A 384 -21.50 6.60 -36.23
C LYS A 384 -21.59 5.19 -35.68
N THR A 385 -22.21 5.04 -34.51
CA THR A 385 -22.65 3.76 -33.99
C THR A 385 -23.78 3.25 -34.88
N SER A 386 -23.43 2.54 -35.95
CA SER A 386 -24.36 1.62 -36.59
C SER A 386 -24.54 0.47 -35.62
N ALA A 387 -25.67 0.49 -34.90
CA ALA A 387 -26.12 -0.65 -34.11
C ALA A 387 -26.47 -1.79 -35.08
N THR A 388 -25.49 -2.60 -35.44
CA THR A 388 -25.69 -3.91 -36.05
C THR A 388 -25.36 -4.95 -34.98
N LYS A 389 -26.39 -5.62 -34.46
CA LYS A 389 -26.26 -6.68 -33.46
C LYS A 389 -25.30 -7.76 -33.97
N PRO A 390 -24.22 -8.08 -33.24
CA PRO A 390 -23.46 -9.31 -33.52
C PRO A 390 -24.29 -10.51 -33.04
N GLN A 391 -24.62 -11.41 -33.96
CA GLN A 391 -25.04 -12.77 -33.59
C GLN A 391 -23.82 -13.52 -33.05
N SER A 392 -23.69 -13.62 -31.73
CA SER A 392 -22.84 -14.64 -31.12
C SER A 392 -23.64 -15.94 -31.00
N LYS A 393 -23.21 -16.98 -31.72
CA LYS A 393 -23.60 -18.35 -31.40
C LYS A 393 -22.78 -18.79 -30.19
N LEU A 394 -23.39 -18.77 -29.01
CA LEU A 394 -22.87 -19.41 -27.81
C LEU A 394 -23.28 -20.90 -27.80
N ALA A 395 -22.39 -21.75 -27.29
CA ALA A 395 -22.62 -23.17 -27.09
C ALA A 395 -23.78 -23.42 -26.10
N PRO A 396 -24.52 -24.55 -26.21
CA PRO A 396 -25.64 -24.82 -25.33
C PRO A 396 -25.14 -25.30 -23.97
N ASP A 397 -25.49 -24.58 -22.91
CA ASP A 397 -25.45 -25.11 -21.55
C ASP A 397 -26.86 -24.97 -20.96
N GLU A 398 -27.50 -26.12 -20.77
CA GLU A 398 -28.81 -26.22 -20.15
C GLU A 398 -28.68 -25.99 -18.64
N SER A 399 -29.58 -25.16 -18.10
CA SER A 399 -29.99 -25.07 -16.68
C SER A 399 -29.50 -23.92 -15.77
N SER A 400 -29.03 -22.77 -16.27
CA SER A 400 -28.89 -21.57 -15.41
C SER A 400 -30.14 -20.69 -15.44
N LYS A 401 -30.90 -20.62 -14.33
CA LYS A 401 -31.94 -19.59 -14.12
C LYS A 401 -31.30 -18.19 -14.20
N ARG A 402 -31.83 -17.32 -15.08
CA ARG A 402 -31.47 -15.90 -15.13
C ARG A 402 -31.77 -15.24 -13.79
N VAL A 403 -30.77 -14.64 -13.18
CA VAL A 403 -30.96 -13.70 -12.06
C VAL A 403 -31.14 -12.32 -12.67
N GLU A 404 -32.29 -11.69 -12.42
CA GLU A 404 -32.54 -10.30 -12.80
C GLU A 404 -31.87 -9.38 -11.77
N GLY A 405 -30.98 -8.52 -12.23
CA GLY A 405 -30.38 -7.44 -11.44
C GLY A 405 -31.09 -6.12 -11.72
N TYR A 406 -31.11 -5.22 -10.74
CA TYR A 406 -31.67 -3.88 -10.89
C TYR A 406 -30.70 -2.96 -11.64
N GLU A 407 -31.24 -2.18 -12.58
CA GLU A 407 -30.53 -1.10 -13.28
C GLU A 407 -30.39 0.12 -12.37
N MET A 408 -29.19 0.69 -12.27
CA MET A 408 -28.96 1.91 -11.50
C MET A 408 -29.34 3.12 -12.34
N GLN A 409 -30.30 3.92 -11.89
CA GLN A 409 -30.67 5.18 -12.51
C GLN A 409 -30.01 6.36 -11.80
N ASP A 410 -29.44 7.29 -12.57
CA ASP A 410 -28.87 8.53 -12.06
C ASP A 410 -29.97 9.45 -11.54
N ILE A 411 -30.06 9.60 -10.21
CA ILE A 411 -30.91 10.63 -9.59
C ILE A 411 -30.14 11.95 -9.58
N ILE A 412 -30.44 12.83 -10.53
CA ILE A 412 -30.00 14.23 -10.49
C ILE A 412 -30.74 14.91 -9.34
N THR A 413 -30.11 15.00 -8.17
CA THR A 413 -30.64 15.76 -7.04
C THR A 413 -30.17 17.21 -7.16
N GLN A 414 -31.03 18.10 -7.68
CA GLN A 414 -30.90 19.52 -7.42
C GLN A 414 -31.52 19.81 -6.05
N GLN A 415 -30.74 19.74 -4.96
CA GLN A 415 -31.02 20.42 -3.70
C GLN A 415 -29.78 20.34 -2.79
N GLY A 416 -29.38 21.49 -2.23
CA GLY A 416 -28.28 21.61 -1.26
C GLY A 416 -28.57 20.87 0.05
N PRO A 417 -27.67 20.93 1.06
CA PRO A 417 -27.75 20.09 2.25
C PRO A 417 -29.04 20.39 3.03
N SER A 418 -30.03 19.51 2.85
CA SER A 418 -31.30 19.56 3.56
C SER A 418 -31.27 18.55 4.70
N SER A 419 -31.33 19.07 5.92
CA SER A 419 -31.76 18.35 7.11
C SER A 419 -33.15 17.73 6.84
N ALA A 420 -33.22 16.41 6.75
CA ALA A 420 -34.51 15.73 6.65
C ALA A 420 -35.38 16.09 7.89
N PRO A 421 -36.68 16.39 7.73
CA PRO A 421 -37.55 16.64 8.87
C PRO A 421 -37.66 15.37 9.72
N ILE A 422 -37.38 15.51 11.02
CA ILE A 422 -37.53 14.41 11.99
C ILE A 422 -39.00 13.96 11.95
N PRO A 423 -39.31 12.68 11.67
CA PRO A 423 -40.68 12.20 11.68
C PRO A 423 -41.31 12.45 13.05
N TYR A 424 -42.52 13.00 13.11
CA TYR A 424 -43.22 13.29 14.38
C TYR A 424 -43.32 12.08 15.32
N LEU A 425 -43.28 10.85 14.77
CA LEU A 425 -43.20 9.60 15.51
C LEU A 425 -41.93 9.47 16.37
N PHE A 426 -40.78 9.97 15.92
CA PHE A 426 -39.54 9.97 16.70
C PHE A 426 -39.59 10.97 17.86
N LEU A 427 -40.16 12.15 17.64
CA LEU A 427 -40.39 13.14 18.72
C LEU A 427 -41.36 12.59 19.77
N PHE A 428 -42.43 11.91 19.34
CA PHE A 428 -43.39 11.30 20.24
C PHE A 428 -42.76 10.15 21.06
N GLY A 429 -41.98 9.28 20.42
CA GLY A 429 -41.23 8.21 21.09
C GLY A 429 -40.21 8.74 22.10
N PHE A 430 -39.52 9.83 21.77
CA PHE A 430 -38.55 10.46 22.66
C PHE A 430 -39.21 11.09 23.89
N LEU A 431 -40.38 11.72 23.74
CA LEU A 431 -41.14 12.26 24.87
C LEU A 431 -41.68 11.18 25.81
N ILE A 432 -42.13 10.04 25.28
CA ILE A 432 -42.53 8.88 26.08
C ILE A 432 -41.33 8.35 26.88
N PHE A 433 -40.16 8.24 26.24
CA PHE A 433 -38.94 7.76 26.90
C PHE A 433 -38.53 8.68 28.08
N ILE A 434 -38.56 10.00 27.88
CA ILE A 434 -38.29 10.97 28.96
C ILE A 434 -39.35 10.86 30.08
N GLY A 435 -40.63 10.69 29.71
CA GLY A 435 -41.72 10.51 30.68
C GLY A 435 -41.51 9.27 31.57
N LEU A 436 -41.07 8.16 30.99
CA LEU A 436 -40.77 6.92 31.73
C LEU A 436 -39.57 7.07 32.66
N ILE A 437 -38.52 7.80 32.24
CA ILE A 437 -37.37 8.11 33.10
C ILE A 437 -37.81 8.99 34.28
N MET A 438 -38.57 10.05 34.02
CA MET A 438 -39.07 10.93 35.08
C MET A 438 -39.99 10.19 36.06
N TYR A 439 -40.87 9.29 35.56
CA TYR A 439 -41.71 8.45 36.41
C TYR A 439 -40.89 7.50 37.28
N GLY A 440 -39.83 6.88 36.72
CA GLY A 440 -38.90 6.03 37.45
C GLY A 440 -38.15 6.77 38.56
N PHE A 441 -37.69 7.99 38.30
CA PHE A 441 -37.04 8.84 39.32
C PHE A 441 -38.02 9.30 40.39
N ARG A 442 -39.26 9.64 40.03
CA ARG A 442 -40.28 10.08 41.00
C ARG A 442 -40.70 8.96 41.95
N LYS A 443 -40.80 7.72 41.45
CA LYS A 443 -41.12 6.53 42.27
C LYS A 443 -39.97 6.11 43.21
N ARG A 444 -38.74 6.48 42.87
CA ARG A 444 -37.54 6.24 43.70
C ARG A 444 -37.34 7.31 44.80
N LEU A 445 -38.03 8.44 44.70
CA LEU A 445 -38.04 9.52 45.70
C LEU A 445 -39.25 9.44 46.65
N SER A 446 -40.25 8.60 46.34
CA SER A 446 -41.46 8.41 47.14
C SER A 446 -41.49 7.07 47.93
N ASN A 447 -40.43 6.28 47.84
CA ASN A 447 -40.11 5.12 48.67
C ASN A 447 -38.76 5.41 49.34
#